data_AF-A0A9P3G758-F1
#
_entry.id   AF-A0A9P3G758-F1
#
_cell.length_a   1.000
_cell.length_b   1.000
_cell.length_c   1.000
_cell.angle_alpha   90.00
_cell.angle_beta   90.00
_cell.angle_gamma   90.00
#
_symmetry.space_group_name_H-M   'P 1'
#
loop_
_entity.id
_entity.type
_entity.pdbx_description
1 polymer ?
#
loop_
_entity_poly.entity_id
_entity_poly.type
_entity_poly.pdbx_seq_one_letter_code
_entity_poly.pdbx_strand_id
1 'polypeptide(L)'
;MPSAVVSVSRHTFRQLKFIVPGGLITFYLRTHHAFWSLVNGDSPSGGWAWTTAALTLALALVTVVLFMYILLTPLIKGEKPDFRHWRQSGVLSTVIPILTTAIITGWSLLTYTLGRWSSLGYIKGAIGASGLYMLAFGLMGLIPAPRVYRRS
;
A
#
# COMPACT_ATOMS: atom_id res chain seq x y z
N MET A 1 25.64 -3.24 23.48
CA MET A 1 25.12 -3.27 22.09
C MET A 1 23.64 -3.60 22.14
N PRO A 2 22.72 -2.70 21.76
CA PRO A 2 21.30 -3.05 21.66
C PRO A 2 21.17 -4.09 20.55
N SER A 3 20.74 -5.30 20.91
CA SER A 3 20.61 -6.43 20.00
C SER A 3 19.59 -6.09 18.89
N ALA A 4 19.84 -6.55 17.67
CA ALA A 4 18.98 -6.29 16.51
C ALA A 4 17.49 -6.59 16.77
N VAL A 5 17.20 -7.47 17.72
CA VAL A 5 15.88 -7.82 18.23
C VAL A 5 15.13 -6.60 18.82
N VAL A 6 15.81 -5.75 19.59
CA VAL A 6 15.21 -4.54 20.18
C VAL A 6 14.90 -3.48 19.10
N SER A 7 15.74 -3.37 18.07
CA SER A 7 15.49 -2.43 16.97
C SER A 7 14.32 -2.86 16.10
N VAL A 8 14.19 -4.17 15.83
CA VAL A 8 13.06 -4.76 15.10
C VAL A 8 11.77 -4.57 15.90
N SER A 9 11.77 -4.89 17.20
CA SER A 9 10.63 -4.70 18.10
C SER A 9 10.06 -3.26 18.08
N ARG A 10 10.91 -2.23 18.18
CA ARG A 10 10.48 -0.81 18.12
C ARG A 10 9.97 -0.38 16.74
N HIS A 11 10.42 -1.02 15.67
CA HIS A 11 9.95 -0.74 14.31
C HIS A 11 8.61 -1.42 14.03
N THR A 12 8.49 -2.70 14.38
CA THR A 12 7.24 -3.48 14.32
C THR A 12 6.14 -2.81 15.14
N PHE A 13 6.42 -2.36 16.37
CA PHE A 13 5.44 -1.66 17.20
C PHE A 13 4.95 -0.35 16.55
N ARG A 14 5.85 0.38 15.86
CA ARG A 14 5.48 1.59 15.12
C ARG A 14 4.65 1.31 13.88
N GLN A 15 4.75 0.14 13.26
CA GLN A 15 3.89 -0.25 12.14
C GLN A 15 2.55 -0.80 12.63
N LEU A 16 2.53 -1.46 13.80
CA LEU A 16 1.33 -1.99 14.42
C LEU A 16 0.25 -0.91 14.63
N LYS A 17 0.67 0.32 14.95
CA LYS A 17 -0.24 1.46 15.10
C LYS A 17 -1.04 1.80 13.85
N PHE A 18 -0.61 1.35 12.66
CA PHE A 18 -1.33 1.50 11.40
C PHE A 18 -2.06 0.22 11.02
N ILE A 19 -1.46 -0.95 11.26
CA ILE A 19 -2.04 -2.26 10.97
C ILE A 19 -3.32 -2.49 11.78
N VAL A 20 -3.31 -2.22 13.09
CA VAL A 20 -4.45 -2.46 13.97
C VAL A 20 -5.67 -1.63 13.58
N PRO A 21 -5.61 -0.28 13.49
CA PRO A 21 -6.77 0.49 13.08
C PRO A 21 -7.17 0.22 11.63
N GLY A 22 -6.22 0.01 10.71
CA GLY A 22 -6.52 -0.36 9.34
C GLY A 22 -7.31 -1.67 9.26
N GLY A 23 -6.82 -2.71 9.94
CA GLY A 23 -7.48 -4.01 10.04
C GLY A 23 -8.85 -3.93 10.69
N LEU A 24 -8.99 -3.19 11.79
CA LEU A 24 -10.28 -2.99 12.46
C LEU A 24 -11.30 -2.31 11.55
N ILE A 25 -10.91 -1.24 10.85
CA ILE A 25 -11.80 -0.54 9.91
C ILE A 25 -12.21 -1.47 8.76
N THR A 26 -11.25 -2.17 8.15
CA THR A 26 -11.52 -3.09 7.03
C THR A 26 -12.40 -4.28 7.43
N PHE A 27 -12.26 -4.76 8.67
CA PHE A 27 -13.07 -5.84 9.21
C PHE A 27 -14.48 -5.34 9.56
N TYR A 28 -14.58 -4.23 10.30
CA TYR A 28 -15.85 -3.66 10.75
C TYR A 28 -16.75 -3.25 9.58
N LEU A 29 -16.18 -2.59 8.57
CA LEU A 29 -16.93 -2.18 7.37
C LEU A 29 -17.09 -3.32 6.35
N ARG A 30 -16.51 -4.49 6.61
CA ARG A 30 -16.46 -5.64 5.69
C ARG A 30 -15.99 -5.24 4.29
N THR A 31 -15.10 -4.25 4.21
CA THR A 31 -14.65 -3.64 2.94
C THR A 31 -13.98 -4.67 2.06
N HIS A 32 -13.23 -5.61 2.67
CA HIS A 32 -12.60 -6.71 1.94
C HIS A 32 -13.62 -7.61 1.23
N HIS A 33 -14.71 -7.99 1.92
CA HIS A 33 -15.78 -8.79 1.31
C HIS A 33 -16.46 -8.05 0.16
N ALA A 34 -16.79 -6.77 0.38
CA ALA A 34 -17.43 -5.93 -0.63
C ALA A 34 -16.53 -5.72 -1.86
N PHE A 35 -15.22 -5.60 -1.67
CA PHE A 35 -14.28 -5.51 -2.79
C PHE A 35 -14.18 -6.84 -3.52
N TRP A 36 -14.03 -7.97 -2.80
CA TRP A 36 -13.91 -9.29 -3.40
C TRP A 36 -15.15 -9.73 -4.16
N SER A 37 -16.36 -9.38 -3.71
CA SER A 37 -17.58 -9.64 -4.48
C SER A 37 -17.59 -8.91 -5.83
N LEU A 38 -17.00 -7.71 -5.91
CA LEU A 38 -16.88 -6.98 -7.18
C LEU A 38 -15.84 -7.60 -8.11
N VAL A 39 -14.72 -8.07 -7.54
CA VAL A 39 -13.67 -8.77 -8.31
C VAL A 39 -14.16 -10.11 -8.85
N ASN A 40 -14.96 -10.84 -8.06
CA ASN A 40 -15.52 -12.13 -8.46
C ASN A 40 -16.70 -12.02 -9.44
N GLY A 41 -17.16 -10.80 -9.71
CA GLY A 41 -18.26 -10.56 -10.66
C GLY A 41 -19.65 -10.77 -10.07
N ASP A 42 -19.79 -10.85 -8.73
CA ASP A 42 -21.07 -11.03 -8.04
C ASP A 42 -21.94 -9.75 -8.07
N SER A 43 -21.46 -8.68 -8.70
CA SER A 43 -22.19 -7.42 -8.79
C SER A 43 -23.34 -7.52 -9.81
N PRO A 44 -24.58 -7.16 -9.44
CA PRO A 44 -25.72 -7.13 -10.37
C PRO A 44 -25.54 -6.17 -11.57
N SER A 45 -24.53 -5.31 -11.52
CA SER A 45 -24.35 -4.14 -12.37
C SER A 45 -23.35 -4.28 -13.53
N GLY A 46 -22.89 -5.50 -13.84
CA GLY A 46 -22.18 -5.81 -15.09
C GLY A 46 -20.67 -5.49 -15.10
N GLY A 47 -20.10 -5.38 -16.32
CA GLY A 47 -18.65 -5.38 -16.57
C GLY A 47 -17.87 -4.17 -16.01
N TRP A 48 -18.49 -2.99 -15.87
CA TRP A 48 -17.80 -1.80 -15.36
C TRP A 48 -17.40 -1.91 -13.89
N ALA A 49 -18.20 -2.61 -13.07
CA ALA A 49 -17.87 -2.89 -11.69
C ALA A 49 -16.58 -3.73 -11.61
N TRP A 50 -16.50 -4.80 -12.40
CA TRP A 50 -15.32 -5.64 -12.52
C TRP A 50 -14.11 -4.85 -13.05
N THR A 51 -14.26 -4.08 -14.12
CA THR A 51 -13.15 -3.33 -14.73
C THR A 51 -12.53 -2.35 -13.74
N THR A 52 -13.36 -1.61 -12.98
CA THR A 52 -12.84 -0.65 -11.98
C THR A 52 -12.21 -1.36 -10.78
N ALA A 53 -12.74 -2.51 -10.36
CA ALA A 53 -12.14 -3.34 -9.32
C ALA A 53 -10.79 -3.94 -9.78
N ALA A 54 -10.71 -4.44 -11.01
CA ALA A 54 -9.49 -4.96 -11.62
C ALA A 54 -8.42 -3.88 -11.77
N LEU A 55 -8.80 -2.68 -12.23
CA LEU A 55 -7.89 -1.54 -12.34
C LEU A 55 -7.37 -1.10 -10.96
N THR A 56 -8.22 -1.11 -9.95
CA THR A 56 -7.81 -0.84 -8.56
C THR A 56 -6.78 -1.86 -8.08
N LEU A 57 -7.02 -3.15 -8.37
CA LEU A 57 -6.09 -4.23 -8.02
C LEU A 57 -4.75 -4.09 -8.77
N ALA A 58 -4.78 -3.70 -10.05
CA ALA A 58 -3.59 -3.41 -10.82
C ALA A 58 -2.79 -2.22 -10.23
N LEU A 59 -3.45 -1.14 -9.84
CA LEU A 59 -2.83 0.01 -9.17
C LEU A 59 -2.23 -0.37 -7.82
N ALA A 60 -2.91 -1.23 -7.05
CA ALA A 60 -2.38 -1.77 -5.81
C ALA A 60 -1.12 -2.61 -6.06
N LEU A 61 -1.13 -3.47 -7.09
CA LEU A 61 0.04 -4.26 -7.48
C LEU A 61 1.22 -3.37 -7.90
N VAL A 62 0.97 -2.35 -8.72
CA VAL A 62 1.99 -1.35 -9.11
C VAL A 62 2.57 -0.66 -7.89
N THR A 63 1.73 -0.27 -6.93
CA THR A 63 2.17 0.36 -5.67
C THR A 63 3.11 -0.57 -4.89
N VAL A 64 2.72 -1.84 -4.73
CA VAL A 64 3.54 -2.86 -4.04
C VAL A 64 4.87 -3.08 -4.76
N VAL A 65 4.85 -3.20 -6.09
CA VAL A 65 6.06 -3.41 -6.91
C VAL A 65 7.01 -2.22 -6.79
N LEU A 66 6.52 -0.99 -6.91
CA LEU A 66 7.35 0.22 -6.78
C LEU A 66 7.90 0.38 -5.37
N PHE A 67 7.11 0.08 -4.34
CA PHE A 67 7.58 0.08 -2.96
C PHE A 67 8.69 -0.95 -2.74
N MET A 68 8.50 -2.17 -3.22
CA MET A 68 9.50 -3.23 -3.16
C MET A 68 10.77 -2.85 -3.94
N TYR A 69 10.62 -2.23 -5.11
CA TYR A 69 11.73 -1.75 -5.91
C TYR A 69 12.58 -0.71 -5.15
N ILE A 70 11.95 0.25 -4.45
CA ILE A 70 12.67 1.20 -3.58
C ILE A 70 13.42 0.44 -2.48
N LEU A 71 12.79 -0.53 -1.83
CA LEU A 71 13.37 -1.30 -0.73
C LEU A 71 14.57 -2.16 -1.19
N LEU A 72 14.51 -2.69 -2.41
CA LEU A 72 15.56 -3.51 -3.02
C LEU A 72 16.64 -2.70 -3.76
N THR A 73 16.42 -1.41 -4.01
CA THR A 73 17.42 -0.50 -4.61
C THR A 73 18.81 -0.62 -3.99
N PRO A 74 19.00 -0.64 -2.65
CA PRO A 74 20.33 -0.81 -2.05
C PRO A 74 21.00 -2.15 -2.39
N LEU A 75 20.22 -3.22 -2.62
CA LEU A 75 20.76 -4.52 -3.02
C LEU A 75 21.17 -4.56 -4.48
N ILE A 76 20.40 -3.89 -5.34
CA ILE A 76 20.64 -3.87 -6.80
C ILE A 76 21.83 -2.96 -7.14
N LYS A 77 21.94 -1.80 -6.46
CA LYS A 77 22.93 -0.77 -6.77
C LYS A 77 24.15 -0.75 -5.85
N GLY A 78 24.10 -1.42 -4.70
CA GLY A 78 25.17 -1.38 -3.69
C GLY A 78 25.31 -0.04 -2.94
N GLU A 79 24.56 0.99 -3.35
CA GLU A 79 24.56 2.31 -2.74
C GLU A 79 23.31 2.54 -1.88
N LYS A 80 23.46 3.28 -0.77
CA LYS A 80 22.32 3.64 0.08
C LYS A 80 21.47 4.70 -0.64
N PRO A 81 20.14 4.51 -0.78
CA PRO A 81 19.29 5.53 -1.36
C PRO A 81 19.33 6.81 -0.52
N ASP A 82 19.65 7.94 -1.16
CA ASP A 82 19.51 9.26 -0.53
C ASP A 82 18.05 9.70 -0.59
N PHE A 83 17.27 9.28 0.41
CA PHE A 83 15.87 9.69 0.57
C PHE A 83 15.72 11.20 0.87
N ARG A 84 16.77 11.88 1.36
CA ARG A 84 16.72 13.30 1.71
C ARG A 84 16.80 14.17 0.46
N HIS A 85 17.66 13.79 -0.49
CA HIS A 85 17.81 14.46 -1.78
C HIS A 85 17.26 13.60 -2.92
N TRP A 86 16.13 12.93 -2.69
CA TRP A 86 15.53 11.99 -3.64
C TRP A 86 15.27 12.61 -5.02
N ARG A 87 14.99 13.92 -5.09
CA ARG A 87 14.79 14.66 -6.34
C ARG A 87 16.05 14.75 -7.20
N GLN A 88 17.23 14.70 -6.61
CA GLN A 88 18.52 14.74 -7.30
C GLN A 88 18.99 13.34 -7.71
N SER A 89 18.50 12.29 -7.04
CA SER A 89 18.81 10.92 -7.41
C SER A 89 17.97 10.46 -8.61
N GLY A 90 18.59 10.02 -9.70
CA GLY A 90 17.88 9.74 -10.97
C GLY A 90 16.75 8.71 -10.87
N VAL A 91 16.92 7.65 -10.07
CA VAL A 91 15.87 6.62 -9.90
C VAL A 91 14.79 7.05 -8.93
N LEU A 92 15.17 7.60 -7.78
CA LEU A 92 14.21 7.96 -6.74
C LEU A 92 13.36 9.18 -7.15
N SER A 93 13.91 10.10 -7.96
CA SER A 93 13.20 11.26 -8.53
C SER A 93 12.05 10.86 -9.45
N THR A 94 12.12 9.67 -10.05
CA THR A 94 11.08 9.14 -10.94
C THR A 94 10.12 8.22 -10.18
N VAL A 95 10.65 7.33 -9.34
CA VAL A 95 9.85 6.30 -8.68
C VAL A 95 8.95 6.87 -7.60
N ILE A 96 9.42 7.83 -6.79
CA ILE A 96 8.60 8.40 -5.70
C ILE A 96 7.35 9.13 -6.24
N PRO A 97 7.45 10.00 -7.28
CA PRO A 97 6.27 10.63 -7.84
C PRO A 97 5.30 9.64 -8.48
N ILE A 98 5.79 8.65 -9.24
CA ILE A 98 4.94 7.61 -9.83
C ILE A 98 4.22 6.83 -8.75
N LEU A 99 4.92 6.42 -7.70
CA LEU A 99 4.34 5.75 -6.55
C LEU A 99 3.26 6.62 -5.90
N THR A 100 3.53 7.90 -5.67
CA THR A 100 2.57 8.85 -5.07
C THR A 100 1.31 8.97 -5.93
N THR A 101 1.46 9.12 -7.24
CA THR A 101 0.34 9.18 -8.19
C THR A 101 -0.45 7.87 -8.22
N ALA A 102 0.22 6.72 -8.18
CA ALA A 102 -0.43 5.42 -8.12
C ALA A 102 -1.25 5.24 -6.83
N ILE A 103 -0.73 5.71 -5.70
CA ILE A 103 -1.42 5.66 -4.40
C ILE A 103 -2.67 6.52 -4.43
N ILE A 104 -2.56 7.78 -4.85
CA ILE A 104 -3.69 8.72 -4.89
C ILE A 104 -4.76 8.23 -5.87
N THR A 105 -4.35 7.82 -7.07
CA THR A 105 -5.26 7.29 -8.09
C THR A 105 -5.93 6.01 -7.63
N GLY A 106 -5.17 5.06 -7.08
CA GLY A 106 -5.68 3.79 -6.57
C GLY A 106 -6.66 3.97 -5.42
N TRP A 107 -6.37 4.85 -4.46
CA TRP A 107 -7.28 5.12 -3.34
C TRP A 107 -8.58 5.80 -3.81
N SER A 108 -8.46 6.75 -4.73
CA SER A 108 -9.62 7.44 -5.31
C SER A 108 -10.50 6.48 -6.09
N LEU A 109 -9.89 5.61 -6.90
CA LEU A 109 -10.59 4.61 -7.68
C LEU A 109 -11.25 3.56 -6.77
N LEU A 110 -10.55 3.07 -5.74
CA LEU A 110 -11.12 2.14 -4.76
C LEU A 110 -12.33 2.73 -4.04
N THR A 111 -12.22 4.00 -3.62
CA THR A 111 -13.32 4.75 -2.99
C THR A 111 -14.51 4.87 -3.92
N TYR A 112 -14.26 5.19 -5.19
CA TYR A 112 -15.30 5.29 -6.21
C TYR A 112 -15.95 3.92 -6.48
N THR A 113 -15.16 2.86 -6.66
CA THR A 113 -15.64 1.50 -6.91
C THR A 113 -16.49 0.98 -5.77
N LEU A 114 -16.02 1.09 -4.52
CA LEU A 114 -16.79 0.72 -3.34
C LEU A 114 -18.03 1.60 -3.18
N GLY A 115 -17.92 2.91 -3.40
CA GLY A 115 -19.03 3.83 -3.23
C GLY A 115 -20.15 3.65 -4.25
N ARG A 116 -19.79 3.34 -5.50
CA ARG A 116 -20.72 3.23 -6.62
C ARG A 116 -21.34 1.84 -6.74
N TRP A 117 -20.54 0.80 -6.50
CA TRP A 117 -20.93 -0.57 -6.84
C TRP A 117 -21.11 -1.50 -5.64
N SER A 118 -20.80 -1.05 -4.42
CA SER A 118 -21.07 -1.81 -3.20
C SER A 118 -22.13 -1.15 -2.32
N SER A 119 -22.66 -1.90 -1.37
CA SER A 119 -23.62 -1.42 -0.37
C SER A 119 -23.02 -0.47 0.67
N LEU A 120 -21.70 -0.21 0.66
CA LEU A 120 -21.05 0.71 1.60
C LEU A 120 -21.43 2.18 1.32
N GLY A 121 -21.68 2.55 0.07
CA GLY A 121 -21.80 3.95 -0.34
C GLY A 121 -20.50 4.74 -0.20
N TYR A 122 -20.48 6.00 -0.63
CA TYR A 122 -19.23 6.77 -0.76
C TYR A 122 -18.50 7.04 0.56
N ILE A 123 -19.22 7.36 1.64
CA ILE A 123 -18.59 7.70 2.93
C ILE A 123 -17.90 6.47 3.52
N LYS A 124 -18.63 5.36 3.68
CA LYS A 124 -18.04 4.12 4.22
C LYS A 124 -17.05 3.51 3.22
N GLY A 125 -17.25 3.71 1.91
CA GLY A 125 -16.31 3.34 0.87
C GLY A 125 -14.96 4.03 1.03
N ALA A 126 -14.95 5.35 1.26
CA ALA A 126 -13.74 6.12 1.52
C ALA A 126 -13.03 5.69 2.81
N ILE A 127 -13.79 5.52 3.91
CA ILE A 127 -13.23 5.06 5.19
C ILE A 127 -12.65 3.64 5.03
N GLY A 128 -13.37 2.75 4.36
CA GLY A 128 -12.93 1.38 4.07
C GLY A 128 -11.68 1.34 3.20
N ALA A 129 -11.62 2.16 2.15
CA ALA A 129 -10.46 2.31 1.28
C ALA A 129 -9.25 2.80 2.08
N SER A 130 -9.40 3.82 2.92
CA SER A 130 -8.34 4.30 3.80
C SER A 130 -7.88 3.21 4.78
N GLY A 131 -8.81 2.44 5.37
CA GLY A 131 -8.48 1.31 6.25
C GLY A 131 -7.65 0.24 5.53
N LEU A 132 -8.04 -0.14 4.30
CA LEU A 132 -7.30 -1.08 3.46
C LEU A 132 -5.89 -0.58 3.13
N TYR A 133 -5.75 0.70 2.78
CA TYR A 133 -4.45 1.32 2.51
C TYR A 133 -3.57 1.39 3.77
N MET A 134 -4.14 1.75 4.92
CA MET A 134 -3.42 1.72 6.22
C MET A 134 -2.93 0.32 6.57
N LEU A 135 -3.79 -0.69 6.37
CA LEU A 135 -3.43 -2.09 6.59
C LEU A 135 -2.31 -2.53 5.63
N ALA A 136 -2.47 -2.26 4.33
CA ALA A 136 -1.50 -2.64 3.31
C ALA A 136 -0.13 -1.98 3.53
N PHE A 137 -0.09 -0.66 3.78
CA PHE A 137 1.16 0.04 4.08
C PHE A 137 1.77 -0.37 5.41
N GLY A 138 0.96 -0.61 6.44
CA GLY A 138 1.42 -1.13 7.71
C GLY A 138 2.11 -2.48 7.56
N LEU A 139 1.51 -3.40 6.79
CA LEU A 139 2.08 -4.70 6.48
C LEU A 139 3.36 -4.60 5.64
N MET A 140 3.38 -3.78 4.58
CA MET A 140 4.59 -3.52 3.80
C MET A 140 5.71 -2.90 4.65
N GLY A 141 5.34 -2.04 5.60
CA GLY A 141 6.26 -1.44 6.55
C GLY A 141 6.87 -2.43 7.54
N LEU A 142 6.34 -3.65 7.68
CA LEU A 142 6.99 -4.71 8.46
C LEU A 142 8.19 -5.31 7.75
N ILE A 143 8.30 -5.15 6.42
CA ILE A 143 9.39 -5.69 5.63
C ILE A 143 10.68 -4.95 6.01
N PRO A 144 11.69 -5.63 6.57
CA PRO A 144 12.91 -4.98 7.01
C PRO A 144 13.71 -4.51 5.79
N ALA A 145 14.22 -3.28 5.84
CA ALA A 145 15.13 -2.77 4.82
C ALA A 145 16.46 -3.54 4.85
N PRO A 146 17.02 -3.93 3.69
CA PRO A 146 18.31 -4.60 3.60
C PRO A 146 19.42 -3.72 4.19
N ARG A 147 20.24 -4.28 5.09
CA ARG A 147 21.39 -3.59 5.67
C ARG A 147 22.62 -3.83 4.78
N VAL A 148 23.01 -2.85 3.97
CA VAL A 148 24.29 -2.91 3.25
C VAL A 148 25.43 -2.65 4.26
N TYR A 149 26.25 -3.67 4.51
CA TYR A 149 27.44 -3.56 5.37
C TYR A 149 28.54 -2.86 4.58
N ARG A 150 28.99 -1.68 5.05
CA ARG A 150 30.13 -0.98 4.44
C ARG A 150 31.40 -1.72 4.86
N ARG A 151 32.11 -2.35 3.91
CA ARG A 151 33.55 -2.60 4.09
C ARG A 151 34.23 -1.24 4.01
N SER A 152 34.65 -0.72 5.17
CA SER A 152 35.65 0.35 5.27
C SER A 152 37.01 -0.17 4.86
#